data_AF-A0A2M8D1C8-F1
#
_entry.id   AF-A0A2M8D1C8-F1
#
_cell.length_a   1.000
_cell.length_b   1.000
_cell.length_c   1.000
_cell.angle_alpha   90.00
_cell.angle_beta   90.00
_cell.angle_gamma   90.00
#
_symmetry.space_group_name_H-M   'P 1'
#
loop_
_entity.id
_entity.type
_entity.pdbx_description
1 polymer ?
#
loop_
_entity_poly.entity_id
_entity_poly.type
_entity_poly.pdbx_seq_one_letter_code
_entity_poly.pdbx_strand_id
1 'polypeptide(L)' 'MIFRTLRAIKFLFMGPVILGILVLINWVTSPGHWWLQWAALGIGIAWIISLFRVIFAVLVAGGIAALITTLRK' A
#
# COMPACT_ATOMS: atom_id res chain seq x y z
N MET A 1 17.07 -3.77 2.82
CA MET A 1 15.73 -4.40 2.90
C MET A 1 14.73 -3.59 3.75
N ILE A 2 15.07 -3.22 4.99
CA ILE A 2 14.14 -2.56 5.94
C ILE A 2 13.51 -1.24 5.42
N PHE A 3 14.31 -0.37 4.80
CA PHE A 3 13.84 0.92 4.26
C PHE A 3 12.80 0.77 3.14
N ARG A 4 12.87 -0.33 2.38
CA ARG A 4 11.87 -0.64 1.35
C ARG A 4 10.56 -1.05 2.02
N THR A 5 10.59 -1.87 3.06
CA THR A 5 9.38 -2.35 3.75
C THR A 5 8.65 -1.22 4.48
N LEU A 6 9.38 -0.35 5.18
CA LEU A 6 8.81 0.85 5.82
C LEU A 6 8.13 1.79 4.82
N ARG A 7 8.74 1.98 3.64
CA ARG A 7 8.14 2.78 2.57
C ARG A 7 6.86 2.15 2.00
N ALA A 8 6.79 0.82 1.92
CA ALA A 8 5.58 0.11 1.50
C ALA A 8 4.44 0.23 2.52
N ILE A 9 4.75 0.16 3.81
CA ILE A 9 3.75 0.37 4.87
C ILE A 9 3.20 1.78 4.77
N LYS A 10 4.05 2.80 4.65
CA LYS A 10 3.61 4.19 4.44
C LYS A 10 2.77 4.35 3.18
N PHE A 11 3.13 3.66 2.10
CA PHE A 11 2.40 3.69 0.83
C PHE A 11 1.02 3.03 0.93
N LEU A 12 0.83 2.06 1.83
CA LEU A 12 -0.48 1.44 2.05
C LEU A 12 -1.52 2.45 2.55
N PHE A 13 -1.10 3.44 3.33
CA PHE A 13 -1.97 4.53 3.79
C PHE A 13 -2.00 5.70 2.81
N MET A 14 -0.84 6.06 2.22
CA MET A 14 -0.75 7.18 1.29
C MET A 14 -1.44 6.94 -0.04
N GLY A 15 -1.42 5.71 -0.58
CA GLY A 15 -2.05 5.38 -1.86
C GLY A 15 -3.55 5.72 -1.90
N PRO A 16 -4.37 5.25 -0.92
CA PRO A 16 -5.77 5.60 -0.81
C PRO A 16 -6.01 7.10 -0.56
N VAL A 17 -5.17 7.74 0.25
CA VAL A 17 -5.26 9.19 0.50
C VAL A 17 -5.04 9.99 -0.78
N ILE A 18 -4.00 9.65 -1.56
CA ILE A 18 -3.71 10.30 -2.85
C ILE A 18 -4.86 10.07 -3.82
N LEU A 19 -5.41 8.85 -3.89
CA LEU A 19 -6.59 8.55 -4.70
C LEU A 19 -7.80 9.38 -4.30
N GLY A 20 -8.09 9.49 -2.99
CA GLY A 20 -9.18 10.31 -2.47
C GLY A 20 -9.03 11.79 -2.83
N ILE A 21 -7.80 12.33 -2.73
CA ILE A 21 -7.50 13.71 -3.13
C ILE A 21 -7.69 13.88 -4.65
N LEU A 22 -7.23 12.94 -5.47
CA LEU A 22 -7.41 12.99 -6.93
C LEU A 22 -8.88 12.96 -7.33
N VAL A 23 -9.69 12.15 -6.65
CA VAL A 23 -11.15 12.11 -6.85
C VAL A 23 -11.78 13.44 -6.45
N LEU A 24 -11.41 14.00 -5.30
CA LEU A 24 -11.90 15.30 -4.85
C LEU A 24 -11.55 16.42 -5.86
N ILE A 25 -10.31 16.45 -6.35
CA ILE A 25 -9.87 17.41 -7.37
C ILE A 25 -10.65 17.20 -8.67
N ASN A 26 -10.84 15.96 -9.11
CA ASN A 26 -11.61 15.66 -10.32
C ASN A 26 -13.04 16.19 -10.22
N TRP A 27 -13.67 16.02 -9.06
CA TRP A 27 -15.02 16.49 -8.80
C TRP A 27 -15.14 18.02 -8.82
N VAL A 28 -14.16 18.73 -8.22
CA VAL A 28 -14.16 20.19 -8.15
C VAL A 28 -13.78 20.84 -9.49
N THR A 29 -12.80 20.29 -10.20
CA THR A 29 -12.18 20.96 -11.36
C THR A 29 -12.84 20.57 -12.69
N SER A 30 -13.35 19.35 -12.83
CA SER A 30 -13.87 18.86 -14.12
C SER A 30 -14.95 17.79 -13.92
N PRO A 31 -16.12 18.15 -13.34
CA PRO A 31 -17.23 17.22 -13.18
C PRO A 31 -17.73 16.76 -14.56
N GLY A 32 -17.38 15.53 -14.95
CA GLY A 32 -17.74 14.92 -16.25
C GLY A 32 -16.56 14.47 -17.11
N HIS A 33 -15.31 14.79 -16.75
CA HIS A 33 -14.12 14.29 -17.44
C HIS A 33 -13.27 13.42 -16.53
N TRP A 34 -13.22 12.13 -16.85
CA TRP A 34 -12.62 11.10 -16.01
C TRP A 34 -11.12 10.89 -16.29
N TRP A 35 -10.37 11.98 -16.33
CA TRP A 35 -8.91 11.96 -16.53
C TRP A 35 -8.17 11.18 -15.42
N LEU A 36 -8.79 11.04 -14.25
CA LEU A 36 -8.27 10.31 -13.09
C LEU A 36 -8.17 8.79 -13.32
N GLN A 37 -8.86 8.23 -14.34
CA GLN A 37 -8.96 6.78 -14.55
C GLN A 37 -7.59 6.10 -14.65
N TRP A 38 -6.66 6.66 -15.43
CA TRP A 38 -5.32 6.09 -15.62
C TRP A 38 -4.47 6.21 -14.37
N ALA A 39 -4.57 7.33 -13.64
CA ALA A 39 -3.90 7.52 -12.36
C ALA A 39 -4.43 6.54 -11.30
N ALA A 40 -5.74 6.33 -11.28
CA ALA A 40 -6.39 5.39 -10.37
C ALA A 40 -5.95 3.95 -10.60
N LEU A 41 -5.85 3.53 -11.86
CA LEU A 41 -5.32 2.21 -12.22
C LEU A 41 -3.86 2.06 -11.82
N GLY A 42 -3.00 3.04 -12.11
CA GLY A 42 -1.59 3.00 -11.74
C GLY A 42 -1.38 2.92 -10.22
N ILE A 43 -2.07 3.77 -9.45
CA ILE A 43 -2.00 3.78 -7.99
C ILE A 43 -2.61 2.49 -7.42
N GLY A 44 -3.73 2.03 -7.96
CA GLY A 44 -4.41 0.80 -7.51
C GLY A 44 -3.53 -0.44 -7.66
N ILE A 45 -2.91 -0.64 -8.82
CA ILE A 45 -2.00 -1.78 -9.05
C ILE A 45 -0.79 -1.70 -8.12
N ALA A 46 -0.15 -0.54 -8.02
CA ALA A 46 0.98 -0.34 -7.13
C ALA A 46 0.61 -0.61 -5.66
N TRP A 47 -0.59 -0.21 -5.25
CA TRP A 47 -1.10 -0.39 -3.89
C TRP A 47 -1.33 -1.86 -3.56
N ILE A 48 -1.96 -2.63 -4.45
CA ILE A 48 -2.17 -4.07 -4.29
C ILE A 48 -0.83 -4.80 -4.16
N ILE A 49 0.14 -4.51 -5.04
CA ILE A 49 1.48 -5.11 -4.99
C ILE A 49 2.17 -4.77 -3.65
N SER A 50 2.04 -3.53 -3.19
CA SER A 50 2.58 -3.11 -1.89
C SER A 50 1.92 -3.86 -0.74
N LEU A 51 0.60 -4.05 -0.78
CA LEU A 51 -0.15 -4.80 0.24
C LEU A 51 0.36 -6.24 0.36
N PHE A 52 0.46 -6.97 -0.76
CA PHE A 52 1.02 -8.33 -0.76
C PHE A 52 2.43 -8.38 -0.18
N ARG A 53 3.27 -7.40 -0.51
CA ARG A 53 4.63 -7.31 0.02
C ARG A 53 4.66 -7.09 1.54
N VAL A 54 3.77 -6.27 2.08
CA VAL A 54 3.67 -6.02 3.53
C VAL A 54 3.15 -7.26 4.25
N ILE A 55 2.10 -7.90 3.74
CA ILE A 55 1.54 -9.14 4.32
C ILE A 55 2.63 -10.21 4.39
N PHE A 56 3.34 -10.46 3.29
CA PHE A 56 4.40 -11.45 3.26
C PHE A 56 5.53 -11.13 4.25
N ALA A 57 5.92 -9.86 4.37
CA ALA A 57 6.92 -9.43 5.34
C ALA A 57 6.47 -9.67 6.80
N VAL A 58 5.19 -9.42 7.11
CA VAL A 58 4.61 -9.69 8.43
C VAL A 58 4.56 -11.18 8.72
N LEU A 59 4.15 -12.01 7.76
CA LEU A 59 4.11 -13.47 7.90
C LEU A 59 5.50 -14.06 8.15
N VAL A 60 6.50 -13.63 7.38
CA VAL A 60 7.88 -14.09 7.55
C VAL A 60 8.45 -13.63 8.90
N ALA A 61 8.29 -12.36 9.25
CA ALA A 61 8.76 -11.84 10.53
C ALA A 61 8.07 -12.52 11.73
N GLY A 62 6.75 -12.71 11.64
CA GLY A 62 5.95 -13.42 12.64
C GLY A 62 6.34 -14.89 12.77
N GLY A 63 6.57 -15.58 11.65
CA GLY A 63 7.05 -16.97 11.65
C GLY A 63 8.43 -17.13 12.27
N ILE A 64 9.37 -16.24 11.95
CA ILE A 64 10.71 -16.22 12.58
C ILE A 64 10.59 -15.95 14.08
N ALA A 65 9.79 -14.97 14.50
CA ALA A 65 9.57 -14.67 15.91
C ALA A 65 8.99 -15.88 16.66
N ALA A 66 7.98 -16.54 16.10
CA ALA A 66 7.38 -17.74 16.67
C ALA A 66 8.40 -18.89 16.81
N LEU A 67 9.22 -19.12 15.80
CA LEU A 67 10.27 -20.14 15.84
C LEU A 67 11.29 -19.84 16.95
N ILE A 68 11.78 -18.60 17.05
CA ILE A 68 12.72 -18.19 18.12
C ILE A 68 12.08 -18.40 19.50
N THR A 69 10.81 -18.02 19.69
CA THR A 69 10.14 -18.22 20.98
C THR A 69 9.95 -19.69 21.33
N THR A 70 9.82 -20.56 20.32
CA THR A 70 9.64 -22.00 20.53
C THR A 70 10.97 -22.69 20.85
N LEU A 71 12.05 -22.31 20.16
CA LEU A 71 13.40 -22.84 20.38
C LEU A 71 14.09 -22.34 21.67
N ARG A 72 13.57 -21.26 22.27
CA ARG A 72 14.07 -20.68 23.52
C ARG A 72 13.42 -21.31 24.76
N LYS A 73 12.40 -22.15 24.58
CA LYS A 73 11.87 -23.05 25.63
C LYS A 73 12.72 -24.30 25.70
#